data_AF-A0A6G2JGE4-F1
#
_entry.id   AF-A0A6G2JGE4-F1
#
_cell.length_a   1.000
_cell.length_b   1.000
_cell.length_c   1.000
_cell.angle_alpha   90.00
_cell.angle_beta   90.00
_cell.angle_gamma   90.00
#
_symmetry.space_group_name_H-M   'P 1'
#
loop_
_entity.id
_entity.type
_entity.pdbx_description
1 polymer ?
#
loop_
_entity_poly.entity_id
_entity_poly.type
_entity_poly.pdbx_seq_one_letter_code
_entity_poly.pdbx_strand_id
1 'polypeptide(L)'
;MIILANDQTTEVAQRTDTHDELWVRLDELQKATGWQLKPEGACLGELCVPLPEARREAWIADADDWVWLHYSAFADMIGQKYVRDGDVWSVGSVPEVRRIGLESGVAPDFEMVERNGNTLRLSDLRGRKVVLFTWSSW
;
A
#
# COMPACT_ATOMS: atom_id res chain seq x y z
N MET A 1 10.92 1.52 10.47
CA MET A 1 10.11 0.38 10.00
C MET A 1 10.04 0.42 8.48
N ILE A 2 9.69 -0.68 7.81
CA ILE A 2 9.62 -0.77 6.35
C ILE A 2 8.16 -0.92 5.91
N ILE A 3 7.76 -0.18 4.89
CA ILE A 3 6.46 -0.32 4.20
C ILE A 3 6.71 -0.80 2.78
N LEU A 4 6.08 -1.92 2.42
CA LEU A 4 5.99 -2.45 1.05
C LEU A 4 4.61 -2.12 0.49
N ALA A 5 4.54 -1.18 -0.45
CA ALA A 5 3.29 -0.77 -1.08
C ALA A 5 3.55 -0.28 -2.51
N ASN A 6 2.62 -0.54 -3.43
CA ASN A 6 2.65 -0.04 -4.82
C ASN A 6 4.00 -0.29 -5.53
N ASP A 7 4.54 -1.51 -5.40
CA ASP A 7 5.85 -1.92 -5.93
C ASP A 7 7.06 -1.12 -5.40
N GLN A 8 6.88 -0.42 -4.27
CA GLN A 8 7.92 0.33 -3.59
C GLN A 8 8.22 -0.25 -2.21
N THR A 9 9.50 -0.18 -1.84
CA THR A 9 9.98 -0.43 -0.48
C THR A 9 10.41 0.90 0.12
N THR A 10 9.74 1.33 1.18
CA THR A 10 9.98 2.63 1.80
C THR A 10 10.28 2.45 3.28
N GLU A 11 11.46 2.89 3.72
CA GLU A 11 11.76 3.07 5.14
C GLU A 11 11.07 4.32 5.65
N VAL A 12 10.39 4.20 6.79
CA VAL A 12 9.68 5.29 7.48
C VAL A 12 9.99 5.30 8.97
N ALA A 13 9.75 6.45 9.60
CA ALA A 13 9.85 6.57 11.04
C ALA A 13 8.90 5.57 11.74
N GLN A 14 9.36 5.02 12.86
CA GLN A 14 8.55 4.14 13.68
C GLN A 14 8.15 4.86 14.96
N ARG A 15 6.85 4.82 15.27
CA ARG A 15 6.32 5.29 16.55
C ARG A 15 6.78 4.35 17.66
N THR A 16 7.17 4.89 18.81
CA THR A 16 7.85 4.12 19.87
C THR A 16 6.90 3.52 20.92
N ASP A 17 5.67 4.01 20.99
CA ASP A 17 4.65 3.61 21.96
C ASP A 17 3.72 2.49 21.45
N THR A 18 3.78 2.16 20.16
CA THR A 18 2.95 1.12 19.54
C THR A 18 3.73 0.35 18.47
N HIS A 19 3.59 -0.97 18.49
CA HIS A 19 4.27 -1.87 17.55
C HIS A 19 3.31 -2.69 16.70
N ASP A 20 2.07 -2.92 17.15
CA ASP A 20 1.09 -3.77 16.45
C ASP A 20 0.18 -2.97 15.52
N GLU A 21 0.32 -1.65 15.53
CA GLU A 21 -0.45 -0.73 14.68
C GLU A 21 0.48 0.02 13.74
N LEU A 22 0.02 0.22 12.50
CA LEU A 22 0.76 0.98 11.52
C LEU A 22 0.40 2.45 11.63
N TRP A 23 1.30 3.22 12.23
CA TRP A 23 1.25 4.68 12.25
C TRP A 23 2.28 5.24 11.27
N VAL A 24 1.84 6.16 10.40
CA VAL A 24 2.69 6.77 9.37
C VAL A 24 2.63 8.28 9.54
N ARG A 25 3.77 8.95 9.52
CA ARG A 25 3.81 10.41 9.57
C ARG A 25 3.19 11.01 8.31
N LEU A 26 2.49 12.12 8.44
CA LEU A 26 1.82 12.75 7.30
C LEU A 26 2.78 13.19 6.19
N ASP A 27 4.03 13.54 6.53
CA ASP A 27 5.06 13.93 5.56
C ASP A 27 5.69 12.72 4.83
N GLU A 28 5.63 11.53 5.41
CA GLU A 28 6.07 10.28 4.80
C GLU A 28 4.92 9.54 4.07
N LEU A 29 3.67 9.85 4.42
CA LEU A 29 2.46 9.14 3.99
C LEU A 29 2.37 8.96 2.47
N GLN A 30 2.53 10.06 1.72
CA GLN A 30 2.40 10.02 0.26
C GLN A 30 3.47 9.14 -0.38
N LYS A 31 4.71 9.24 0.11
CA LYS A 31 5.83 8.45 -0.41
C LYS A 31 5.67 6.97 -0.04
N ALA A 32 5.18 6.67 1.17
CA ALA A 32 5.10 5.31 1.67
C ALA A 32 3.88 4.54 1.16
N THR A 33 2.75 5.20 0.96
CA THR A 33 1.47 4.53 0.67
C THR A 33 0.72 5.09 -0.53
N GLY A 34 1.17 6.22 -1.10
CA GLY A 34 0.47 6.97 -2.15
C GLY A 34 -0.67 7.86 -1.62
N TRP A 35 -1.02 7.75 -0.34
CA TRP A 35 -2.11 8.51 0.27
C TRP A 35 -1.62 9.86 0.74
N GLN A 36 -2.46 10.88 0.64
CA GLN A 36 -2.20 12.21 1.19
C GLN A 36 -3.39 12.65 2.04
N LEU A 37 -3.13 13.20 3.22
CA LEU A 37 -4.19 13.82 4.01
C LEU A 37 -4.52 15.22 3.47
N LYS A 38 -5.79 15.46 3.16
CA LYS A 38 -6.36 16.74 2.73
C LYS A 38 -7.57 17.11 3.60
N PRO A 39 -8.08 18.35 3.56
CA PRO A 39 -9.24 18.75 4.36
C PRO A 39 -10.48 17.86 4.17
N GLU A 40 -10.72 17.40 2.94
CA GLU A 40 -11.81 16.50 2.56
C GLU A 40 -11.63 15.05 3.01
N GLY A 41 -10.41 14.63 3.37
CA GLY A 41 -10.10 13.27 3.80
C GLY A 41 -8.72 12.77 3.37
N ALA A 42 -8.53 11.46 3.42
CA ALA A 42 -7.34 10.82 2.85
C ALA A 42 -7.56 10.60 1.35
N CYS A 43 -6.62 11.03 0.52
CA CYS A 43 -6.74 10.98 -0.94
C CYS A 43 -5.61 10.19 -1.61
N LEU A 44 -5.96 9.37 -2.60
CA LEU A 44 -5.06 8.65 -3.50
C LEU A 44 -5.38 9.09 -4.94
N GLY A 45 -4.59 10.03 -5.46
CA GLY A 45 -4.93 10.70 -6.72
C GLY A 45 -6.27 11.43 -6.60
N GLU A 46 -7.23 11.05 -7.45
CA GLU A 46 -8.61 11.59 -7.47
C GLU A 46 -9.55 10.89 -6.49
N LEU A 47 -9.16 9.75 -5.92
CA LEU A 47 -9.98 9.01 -4.95
C LEU A 47 -9.77 9.61 -3.56
N CYS A 48 -10.79 10.22 -2.98
CA CYS A 48 -10.75 10.74 -1.61
C CYS A 48 -11.75 10.01 -0.71
N VAL A 49 -11.27 9.56 0.46
CA VAL A 49 -12.07 8.91 1.49
C VAL A 49 -12.19 9.83 2.70
N PRO A 50 -13.41 10.33 3.00
CA PRO A 50 -13.64 11.14 4.19
C PRO A 50 -13.27 10.39 5.47
N LEU A 51 -12.54 11.05 6.37
CA LEU A 51 -12.27 10.51 7.70
C LEU A 51 -13.46 10.83 8.63
N PRO A 52 -14.07 9.83 9.29
CA PRO A 52 -15.17 10.07 10.22
C PRO A 52 -14.75 11.04 11.32
N GLU A 53 -15.53 12.11 11.53
CA GLU A 53 -15.21 13.14 12.52
C GLU A 53 -15.00 12.56 13.92
N ALA A 54 -15.88 11.63 14.33
CA ALA A 54 -15.80 10.92 15.61
C ALA A 54 -14.53 10.07 15.80
N ARG A 55 -13.75 9.80 14.74
CA ARG A 55 -12.51 9.03 14.78
C ARG A 55 -11.27 9.87 14.52
N ARG A 56 -11.42 11.14 14.15
CA ARG A 56 -10.32 11.99 13.72
C ARG A 56 -9.26 12.13 14.80
N GLU A 57 -9.65 12.37 16.06
CA GLU A 57 -8.73 12.48 17.19
C GLU A 57 -8.01 11.16 17.52
N ALA A 58 -8.67 10.01 17.28
CA ALA A 58 -8.06 8.70 17.52
C ALA A 58 -7.11 8.27 16.39
N TRP A 59 -7.25 8.86 15.20
CA TRP A 59 -6.50 8.47 14.00
C TRP A 59 -5.42 9.48 13.62
N ILE A 60 -5.54 10.72 14.08
CA ILE A 60 -4.55 11.78 13.87
C ILE A 60 -3.98 12.12 15.24
N ALA A 61 -2.68 11.90 15.40
CA ALA A 61 -1.99 12.17 16.65
C ALA A 61 -0.81 13.11 16.42
N ASP A 62 -0.72 14.17 17.23
CA ASP A 62 0.46 15.00 17.36
C ASP A 62 1.40 14.37 18.40
N ALA A 63 2.55 13.87 17.95
CA ALA A 63 3.54 13.19 18.80
C ALA A 63 4.95 13.32 18.23
N ASP A 64 5.95 13.47 19.11
CA ASP A 64 7.38 13.54 18.75
C ASP A 64 7.70 14.63 17.70
N ASP A 65 7.04 15.80 17.78
CA ASP A 65 7.13 16.91 16.82
C ASP A 65 6.58 16.59 15.41
N TRP A 66 5.83 15.48 15.26
CA TRP A 66 5.22 15.07 14.00
C TRP A 66 3.72 14.82 14.14
N VAL A 67 3.02 14.90 13.00
CA VAL A 67 1.63 14.50 12.88
C VAL A 67 1.59 13.11 12.26
N TRP A 68 0.88 12.19 12.92
CA TRP A 68 0.78 10.79 12.53
C TRP A 68 -0.63 10.44 12.13
N LEU A 69 -0.77 9.55 11.14
CA LEU A 69 -2.01 8.89 10.77
C LEU A 69 -1.98 7.42 11.21
N HIS A 70 -3.04 6.97 11.87
CA HIS A 70 -3.29 5.56 12.18
C HIS A 70 -3.71 4.83 10.90
N TYR A 71 -2.72 4.46 10.09
CA TYR A 71 -2.91 3.91 8.76
C TYR A 71 -3.57 2.54 8.76
N SER A 72 -3.22 1.64 9.70
CA SER A 72 -3.88 0.31 9.79
C SER A 72 -5.39 0.43 10.06
N ALA A 73 -5.81 1.33 10.97
CA ALA A 73 -7.23 1.57 11.23
C ALA A 73 -7.96 2.18 10.02
N PHE A 74 -7.29 3.09 9.29
CA PHE A 74 -7.80 3.62 8.03
C PHE A 74 -7.94 2.52 6.96
N ALA A 75 -6.90 1.68 6.81
CA ALA A 75 -6.88 0.56 5.88
C ALA A 75 -8.01 -0.44 6.16
N ASP A 76 -8.23 -0.78 7.43
CA ASP A 76 -9.33 -1.67 7.86
C ASP A 76 -10.70 -1.09 7.50
N MET A 77 -10.91 0.22 7.71
CA MET A 77 -12.17 0.89 7.36
C MET A 77 -12.46 0.82 5.87
N ILE A 78 -11.46 1.02 5.02
CA ILE A 78 -11.65 0.96 3.56
C ILE A 78 -11.53 -0.47 3.00
N GLY A 79 -11.27 -1.45 3.86
CA GLY A 79 -11.08 -2.86 3.49
C GLY A 79 -9.76 -3.15 2.75
N GLN A 80 -8.79 -2.24 2.81
CA GLN A 80 -7.46 -2.45 2.26
C GLN A 80 -6.71 -3.47 3.13
N LYS A 81 -6.20 -4.53 2.48
CA LYS A 81 -5.53 -5.62 3.19
C LYS A 81 -4.07 -5.26 3.43
N TYR A 82 -3.57 -5.66 4.59
CA TYR A 82 -2.17 -5.58 4.95
C TYR A 82 -1.75 -6.82 5.75
N VAL A 83 -0.45 -7.06 5.81
CA VAL A 83 0.17 -8.05 6.68
C VAL A 83 1.44 -7.45 7.28
N ARG A 84 1.80 -7.88 8.48
CA ARG A 84 3.01 -7.48 9.19
C ARG A 84 3.87 -8.70 9.48
N ASP A 85 5.18 -8.55 9.30
CA ASP A 85 6.20 -9.48 9.79
C ASP A 85 7.37 -8.67 10.35
N GLY A 86 7.66 -8.81 11.65
CA GLY A 86 8.66 -7.98 12.31
C GLY A 86 8.35 -6.48 12.16
N ASP A 87 9.32 -5.70 11.68
CA ASP A 87 9.19 -4.27 11.38
C ASP A 87 8.76 -3.97 9.93
N VAL A 88 8.37 -5.00 9.17
CA VAL A 88 7.93 -4.89 7.78
C VAL A 88 6.40 -4.97 7.71
N TRP A 89 5.81 -3.99 7.04
CA TRP A 89 4.39 -3.96 6.69
C TRP A 89 4.23 -4.08 5.19
N SER A 90 3.51 -5.10 4.73
CA SER A 90 3.09 -5.20 3.33
C SER A 90 1.64 -4.78 3.20
N VAL A 91 1.41 -3.72 2.42
CA VAL A 91 0.09 -3.13 2.20
C VAL A 91 -0.35 -3.44 0.77
N GLY A 92 -1.47 -4.15 0.64
CA GLY A 92 -2.04 -4.51 -0.65
C GLY A 92 -2.69 -3.32 -1.37
N SER A 93 -3.06 -3.51 -2.63
CA SER A 93 -3.74 -2.48 -3.42
C SER A 93 -5.06 -2.05 -2.76
N VAL A 94 -5.36 -0.75 -2.85
CA VAL A 94 -6.65 -0.18 -2.43
C VAL A 94 -7.78 -0.93 -3.14
N PRO A 95 -8.86 -1.36 -2.44
CA PRO A 95 -9.89 -2.21 -3.02
C PRO A 95 -10.52 -1.66 -4.29
N GLU A 96 -10.74 -0.34 -4.36
CA GLU A 96 -11.27 0.33 -5.54
C GLU A 96 -10.34 0.23 -6.76
N VAL A 97 -9.05 0.51 -6.56
CA VAL A 97 -8.02 0.38 -7.60
C VAL A 97 -7.92 -1.08 -8.08
N ARG A 98 -7.96 -2.03 -7.14
CA ARG A 98 -7.97 -3.46 -7.45
C ARG A 98 -9.21 -3.86 -8.26
N ARG A 99 -10.40 -3.34 -7.91
CA ARG A 99 -11.64 -3.62 -8.62
C ARG A 99 -11.57 -3.13 -10.07
N ILE A 100 -11.13 -1.89 -10.28
CA ILE A 100 -10.94 -1.30 -11.62
C ILE A 100 -9.98 -2.16 -12.46
N GLY A 101 -8.86 -2.60 -11.87
CA GLY A 101 -7.91 -3.49 -12.55
C GLY A 101 -8.54 -4.82 -12.97
N LEU A 102 -9.30 -5.46 -12.08
CA LEU A 102 -10.00 -6.72 -12.38
C LEU A 102 -11.09 -6.56 -13.45
N GLU A 103 -11.88 -5.49 -13.38
CA GLU A 103 -12.94 -5.18 -14.35
C GLU A 103 -12.39 -4.90 -15.75
N SER A 104 -11.17 -4.33 -15.86
CA SER A 104 -10.53 -4.08 -17.15
C SER A 104 -10.25 -5.38 -17.93
N GLY A 105 -10.09 -6.52 -17.24
CA GLY A 105 -9.68 -7.79 -17.83
C GLY A 105 -8.28 -7.76 -18.47
N VAL A 106 -7.51 -6.70 -18.25
CA VAL A 106 -6.15 -6.53 -18.77
C VAL A 106 -5.15 -6.78 -17.65
N ALA A 107 -4.34 -7.83 -17.79
CA ALA A 107 -3.21 -8.03 -16.90
C ALA A 107 -2.19 -6.89 -17.09
N PRO A 108 -1.70 -6.25 -16.01
CA PRO A 108 -0.65 -5.25 -16.11
C PRO A 108 0.63 -5.88 -16.65
N ASP A 109 1.38 -5.11 -17.45
CA ASP A 109 2.70 -5.56 -17.88
C ASP A 109 3.66 -5.53 -16.69
N PHE A 110 4.57 -6.49 -16.63
CA PHE A 110 5.59 -6.59 -15.58
C PHE A 110 6.87 -7.16 -16.16
N GLU A 111 7.98 -6.88 -15.49
CA GLU A 111 9.30 -7.42 -15.85
C GLU A 111 9.78 -8.38 -14.77
N MET A 112 10.37 -9.49 -15.17
CA MET A 112 11.08 -10.41 -14.27
C MET A 112 12.45 -10.74 -14.83
N VAL A 113 13.39 -11.01 -13.93
CA VAL A 113 14.69 -11.58 -14.31
C VAL A 113 14.55 -13.10 -14.26
N GLU A 114 14.76 -13.73 -15.42
CA GLU A 114 14.80 -15.17 -15.56
C GLU A 114 16.06 -15.75 -14.88
N ARG A 115 16.07 -17.06 -14.63
CA ARG A 115 17.22 -17.77 -14.02
C ARG A 115 18.52 -17.63 -14.83
N ASN A 116 18.43 -17.45 -16.14
CA ASN A 116 19.57 -17.26 -17.03
C ASN A 116 20.07 -15.79 -17.06
N GLY A 117 19.42 -14.87 -16.32
CA GLY A 117 19.74 -13.45 -16.27
C GLY A 117 19.03 -12.59 -17.32
N ASN A 118 18.24 -13.17 -18.22
CA ASN A 118 17.48 -12.41 -19.20
C ASN A 118 16.26 -11.74 -18.55
N THR A 119 15.83 -10.61 -19.11
CA THR A 119 14.57 -9.97 -18.74
C THR A 119 13.42 -10.57 -19.55
N LEU A 120 12.36 -11.00 -18.87
CA LEU A 120 11.08 -11.40 -19.46
C LEU A 120 10.04 -10.33 -19.13
N ARG A 121 9.36 -9.80 -20.15
CA ARG A 121 8.15 -8.98 -19.97
C ARG A 121 6.91 -9.80 -20.27
N LEU A 122 5.80 -9.56 -19.57
CA LEU A 122 4.53 -10.20 -19.93
C LEU A 122 4.13 -9.86 -21.38
N SER A 123 4.41 -8.63 -21.82
CA SER A 123 4.17 -8.17 -23.18
C SER A 123 4.95 -8.93 -24.26
N ASP A 124 6.08 -9.57 -23.93
CA ASP A 124 6.83 -10.42 -24.87
C ASP A 124 6.07 -11.70 -25.25
N LEU A 125 5.07 -12.08 -24.45
CA LEU A 125 4.22 -13.26 -24.65
C LEU A 125 2.90 -12.96 -25.36
N ARG A 126 2.71 -11.74 -25.89
CA ARG A 126 1.51 -11.35 -26.65
C ARG A 126 1.22 -12.35 -27.78
N GLY A 127 -0.06 -12.70 -27.94
CA GLY A 127 -0.53 -13.70 -28.90
C GLY A 127 -0.49 -15.15 -28.40
N ARG A 128 -0.05 -15.38 -27.15
CA ARG A 128 -0.06 -16.71 -26.51
C ARG A 128 -1.06 -16.75 -25.36
N LYS A 129 -1.55 -17.95 -25.02
CA LYS A 129 -2.25 -18.19 -23.74
C LYS A 129 -1.21 -18.32 -22.64
N VAL A 130 -1.30 -17.50 -21.61
CA VAL A 130 -0.34 -17.45 -20.49
C VAL A 130 -1.08 -17.78 -19.20
N VAL A 131 -0.49 -18.64 -18.37
CA VAL A 131 -0.93 -18.90 -16.99
C VAL A 131 0.17 -18.37 -16.08
N LEU A 132 -0.18 -17.44 -15.19
CA LEU A 132 0.71 -16.97 -14.14
C LEU A 132 0.50 -17.83 -12.91
N PHE A 133 1.56 -18.49 -12.45
CA PHE A 133 1.55 -19.35 -11.28
C PHE A 133 2.60 -18.86 -10.29
N THR A 134 2.13 -18.30 -9.17
CA THR A 134 2.99 -17.87 -8.07
C THR A 134 3.10 -19.00 -7.05
N TRP A 135 4.33 -19.32 -6.65
CA TRP A 135 4.59 -20.37 -5.66
C TRP A 135 5.78 -19.97 -4.79
N SER A 136 5.77 -20.48 -3.56
CA SER A 136 6.94 -20.53 -2.68
C SER A 136 7.12 -21.99 -2.27
N SER A 137 8.37 -22.39 -2.02
CA SER A 137 8.67 -23.74 -1.51
C SER A 137 8.35 -23.90 -0.02
N TRP A 138 8.11 -22.79 0.68
CA TRP A 138 7.82 -22.69 2.12
C TRP A 138 6.91 -21.50 2.38
#